data_AF-A0AAE8MDT2-F1
#
_entry.id   AF-A0AAE8MDT2-F1
#
_cell.length_a   1.000
_cell.length_b   1.000
_cell.length_c   1.000
_cell.angle_alpha   90.00
_cell.angle_beta   90.00
_cell.angle_gamma   90.00
#
_symmetry.space_group_name_H-M   'P 1'
#
loop_
_entity.id
_entity.type
_entity.pdbx_description
1 polymer ?
#
loop_
_entity_poly.entity_id
_entity_poly.type
_entity_poly.pdbx_seq_one_letter_code
_entity_poly.pdbx_strand_id
1 'polypeptide(L)'
;MSTSQKSGLVHRQLIPADKITASYDNEAGLLLLKASGTHVNIVRHIEFKRLPFDGGLLFELRAWVGPIVQGESPYDITGSFNIQLPSRVFPSNTIVVNTENKKHWIVPIQYNKQVQQSATNGKVQPELPEIKDFAANEKIVVVVDKPFTLQQKDSFEGKGGSINIDFDKTYSSLDDAVIHDGKIEWTFIAQQTGLTQVIVYVGQTSPPFVYRVQYEVEIVQAGDDSVQPHANVSLFVNPSGQGSDSTYSTTSNRHGVNNGAEKVGIPLSWDGFINVGLNLIKKQYPNAKLLEVDATPLTRKPVDNEWGLVNNRIVCGLSDNKTAIIQSTGWGEFEKVQTINSPFLGDQVIPWPVSLDIHDAFAILRKAGYKGGVYAVTLRQPLIPGDDQPFYIFNVGNEFIAVGTQDKKIHNFGVSEHNVQKA
;
A
#
# COMPACT_ATOMS: atom_id res chain seq x y z
N MET A 1 16.53 17.00 -42.36
CA MET A 1 16.75 17.67 -41.06
C MET A 1 15.39 17.93 -40.46
N SER A 2 14.90 17.03 -39.60
CA SER A 2 13.62 17.22 -38.91
C SER A 2 13.90 18.07 -37.69
N THR A 3 13.26 19.24 -37.62
CA THR A 3 13.31 20.13 -36.46
C THR A 3 12.76 19.38 -35.26
N SER A 4 13.64 19.10 -34.29
CA SER A 4 13.28 18.66 -32.95
C SER A 4 12.21 19.61 -32.40
N GLN A 5 10.96 19.16 -32.48
CA GLN A 5 9.85 19.82 -31.81
C GLN A 5 10.20 19.72 -30.33
N LYS A 6 10.49 20.85 -29.67
CA LYS A 6 10.64 20.91 -28.21
C LYS A 6 9.39 20.29 -27.61
N SER A 7 9.48 19.01 -27.25
CA SER A 7 8.40 18.28 -26.64
C SER A 7 8.17 18.95 -25.29
N GLY A 8 7.02 19.61 -25.12
CA GLY A 8 6.65 20.17 -23.83
C GLY A 8 6.64 19.06 -22.78
N LEU A 9 6.97 19.43 -21.54
CA LEU A 9 6.92 18.55 -20.39
C LEU A 9 5.55 17.84 -20.34
N VAL A 10 5.58 16.52 -20.21
CA VAL A 10 4.42 15.73 -19.80
C VAL A 10 4.53 15.53 -18.30
N HIS A 11 3.72 16.24 -17.53
CA HIS A 11 3.71 16.16 -16.07
C HIS A 11 2.35 15.69 -15.56
N ARG A 12 2.35 15.14 -14.35
CA ARG A 12 1.11 14.76 -13.68
C ARG A 12 0.55 15.97 -12.95
N GLN A 13 -0.74 16.21 -13.09
CA GLN A 13 -1.43 17.21 -12.28
C GLN A 13 -2.85 16.79 -11.93
N LEU A 14 -3.43 17.47 -10.94
CA LEU A 14 -4.87 17.49 -10.77
C LEU A 14 -5.49 18.11 -12.03
N ILE A 15 -6.69 17.65 -12.39
CA ILE A 15 -7.47 18.25 -13.47
C ILE A 15 -8.79 18.81 -12.91
N PRO A 16 -9.41 19.81 -13.56
CA PRO A 16 -10.64 20.39 -13.08
C PRO A 16 -11.79 19.44 -13.42
N ALA A 17 -12.82 19.42 -12.60
CA ALA A 17 -14.08 18.73 -12.89
C ALA A 17 -15.25 19.69 -12.77
N ASP A 18 -16.24 19.50 -13.63
CA ASP A 18 -17.53 20.19 -13.53
C ASP A 18 -18.52 19.38 -12.71
N LYS A 19 -18.39 18.05 -12.77
CA LYS A 19 -19.26 17.10 -12.08
C LYS A 19 -18.48 15.90 -11.60
N ILE A 20 -18.73 15.49 -10.36
CA ILE A 20 -18.28 14.22 -9.81
C ILE A 20 -19.47 13.50 -9.17
N THR A 21 -19.59 12.20 -9.43
CA THR A 21 -20.60 11.33 -8.80
C THR A 21 -19.96 10.07 -8.26
N ALA A 22 -20.54 9.52 -7.20
CA ALA A 22 -20.12 8.25 -6.62
C ALA A 22 -21.33 7.33 -6.49
N SER A 23 -21.19 6.08 -6.90
CA SER A 23 -22.19 5.05 -6.65
C SER A 23 -21.53 3.76 -6.17
N TYR A 24 -22.28 2.94 -5.44
CA TYR A 24 -21.78 1.69 -4.90
C TYR A 24 -22.64 0.51 -5.35
N ASP A 25 -21.96 -0.44 -6.01
CA ASP A 25 -22.51 -1.73 -6.37
C ASP A 25 -22.29 -2.72 -5.23
N ASN A 26 -23.35 -2.95 -4.45
CA ASN A 26 -23.33 -3.85 -3.31
C ASN A 26 -23.09 -5.32 -3.71
N GLU A 27 -23.48 -5.72 -4.92
CA GLU A 27 -23.33 -7.11 -5.36
C GLU A 27 -21.90 -7.39 -5.82
N ALA A 28 -21.30 -6.43 -6.52
CA ALA A 28 -19.92 -6.54 -6.98
C ALA A 28 -18.88 -6.12 -5.92
N GLY A 29 -19.29 -5.42 -4.86
CA GLY A 29 -18.36 -4.84 -3.88
C GLY A 29 -17.53 -3.69 -4.48
N LEU A 30 -18.12 -2.92 -5.39
CA LEU A 30 -17.42 -1.92 -6.19
C LEU A 30 -17.95 -0.50 -5.93
N LEU A 31 -17.04 0.39 -5.55
CA LEU A 31 -17.27 1.83 -5.59
C LEU A 31 -16.94 2.36 -6.99
N LEU A 32 -17.91 2.98 -7.64
CA LEU A 32 -17.80 3.57 -8.96
C LEU A 32 -17.78 5.10 -8.83
N LEU A 33 -16.72 5.72 -9.33
CA LEU A 33 -16.58 7.18 -9.39
C LEU A 33 -16.68 7.63 -10.83
N LYS A 34 -17.46 8.67 -11.10
CA LYS A 34 -17.51 9.29 -12.43
C LYS A 34 -17.17 10.77 -12.33
N ALA A 35 -16.37 11.25 -13.27
CA ALA A 35 -16.08 12.68 -13.42
C ALA A 35 -16.25 13.10 -14.87
N SER A 36 -16.73 14.33 -15.06
CA SER A 36 -16.77 15.00 -16.35
C SER A 36 -16.34 16.45 -16.22
N GLY A 37 -15.69 16.98 -17.25
CA GLY A 37 -15.33 18.39 -17.34
C GLY A 37 -14.63 18.75 -18.65
N THR A 38 -14.09 19.95 -18.74
CA THR A 38 -13.22 20.39 -19.85
C THR A 38 -11.82 20.76 -19.36
N HIS A 39 -10.81 20.62 -20.23
CA HIS A 39 -9.44 21.02 -19.92
C HIS A 39 -8.73 21.54 -21.18
N VAL A 40 -7.87 22.55 -21.03
CA VAL A 40 -7.24 23.31 -22.14
C VAL A 40 -5.98 22.66 -22.73
N ASN A 41 -5.49 21.58 -22.14
CA ASN A 41 -4.25 20.91 -22.57
C ASN A 41 -4.52 19.53 -23.15
N ILE A 42 -3.51 18.93 -23.81
CA ILE A 42 -3.54 17.50 -24.13
C ILE A 42 -3.52 16.73 -22.81
N VAL A 43 -4.66 16.19 -22.42
CA VAL A 43 -4.80 15.34 -21.24
C VAL A 43 -4.82 13.88 -21.67
N ARG A 44 -4.07 13.03 -20.97
CA ARG A 44 -4.05 11.58 -21.17
C ARG A 44 -4.16 10.87 -19.83
N HIS A 45 -4.69 9.65 -19.87
CA HIS A 45 -4.82 8.78 -18.68
C HIS A 45 -5.46 9.51 -17.49
N ILE A 46 -6.59 10.16 -17.75
CA ILE A 46 -7.41 10.75 -16.70
C ILE A 46 -7.92 9.61 -15.81
N GLU A 47 -7.66 9.70 -14.51
CA GLU A 47 -8.08 8.68 -13.55
C GLU A 47 -8.37 9.28 -12.18
N PHE A 48 -9.12 8.50 -11.40
CA PHE A 48 -9.20 8.70 -9.96
C PHE A 48 -8.08 7.90 -9.28
N LYS A 49 -7.36 8.54 -8.35
CA LYS A 49 -6.40 7.86 -7.48
C LYS A 49 -6.83 7.95 -6.05
N ARG A 50 -7.04 6.80 -5.42
CA ARG A 50 -7.26 6.72 -3.98
C ARG A 50 -5.97 7.10 -3.25
N LEU A 51 -6.09 7.98 -2.26
CA LEU A 51 -5.01 8.35 -1.35
C LEU A 51 -5.21 7.68 0.01
N PRO A 52 -4.12 7.38 0.75
CA PRO A 52 -4.23 6.92 2.13
C PRO A 52 -4.81 8.05 2.99
N PHE A 53 -5.90 7.77 3.70
CA PHE A 53 -6.55 8.75 4.58
C PHE A 53 -7.28 8.08 5.76
N ASP A 54 -6.75 8.29 6.96
CA ASP A 54 -7.34 7.85 8.23
C ASP A 54 -8.58 8.70 8.56
N GLY A 55 -9.69 8.40 7.92
CA GLY A 55 -10.95 9.13 8.12
C GLY A 55 -12.01 8.90 7.05
N GLY A 56 -11.67 8.16 5.98
CA GLY A 56 -12.64 7.76 4.97
C GLY A 56 -12.02 7.61 3.59
N LEU A 57 -12.82 7.92 2.57
CA LEU A 57 -12.45 7.70 1.18
C LEU A 57 -12.00 9.01 0.53
N LEU A 58 -10.68 9.19 0.37
CA LEU A 58 -10.07 10.32 -0.30
C LEU A 58 -9.51 9.93 -1.67
N PHE A 59 -9.83 10.72 -2.69
CA PHE A 59 -9.36 10.54 -4.04
C PHE A 59 -8.81 11.85 -4.62
N GLU A 60 -7.99 11.71 -5.65
CA GLU A 60 -7.65 12.78 -6.57
C GLU A 60 -8.12 12.44 -7.97
N LEU A 61 -8.65 13.43 -8.67
CA LEU A 61 -8.82 13.36 -10.12
C LEU A 61 -7.60 13.98 -10.79
N ARG A 62 -6.85 13.15 -11.51
CA ARG A 62 -5.53 13.52 -12.04
C ARG A 62 -5.31 12.94 -13.42
N ALA A 63 -4.38 13.54 -14.15
CA ALA A 63 -4.03 13.11 -15.50
C ALA A 63 -2.59 13.49 -15.87
N TRP A 64 -2.08 12.89 -16.94
CA TRP A 64 -0.86 13.35 -17.60
C TRP A 64 -1.21 14.49 -18.54
N VAL A 65 -0.58 15.64 -18.34
CA VAL A 65 -0.83 16.87 -19.08
C VAL A 65 0.39 17.17 -19.92
N GLY A 66 0.22 17.16 -21.24
CA GLY A 66 1.23 17.56 -22.19
C GLY A 66 1.25 19.07 -22.45
N PRO A 67 2.06 19.53 -23.42
CA PRO A 67 2.13 20.94 -23.80
C PRO A 67 0.76 21.53 -24.11
N ILE A 68 0.62 22.82 -23.80
CA ILE A 68 -0.57 23.60 -24.11
C ILE A 68 -0.81 23.56 -25.62
N VAL A 69 -1.98 23.06 -26.01
CA VAL A 69 -2.50 23.17 -27.36
C VAL A 69 -3.69 24.14 -27.33
N GLN A 70 -3.97 24.80 -28.45
CA GLN A 70 -5.17 25.63 -28.52
C GLN A 70 -6.41 24.72 -28.56
N GLY A 71 -7.26 24.80 -27.54
CA GLY A 71 -8.58 24.18 -27.51
C GLY A 71 -8.92 23.51 -26.18
N GLU A 72 -10.18 23.57 -25.77
CA GLU A 72 -10.69 22.76 -24.66
C GLU A 72 -11.10 21.38 -25.16
N SER A 73 -10.68 20.34 -24.46
CA SER A 73 -11.17 18.98 -24.67
C SER A 73 -12.11 18.58 -23.54
N PRO A 74 -13.37 18.19 -23.83
CA PRO A 74 -14.21 17.57 -22.83
C PRO A 74 -13.69 16.16 -22.49
N TYR A 75 -13.98 15.70 -21.28
CA TYR A 75 -13.75 14.33 -20.87
C TYR A 75 -14.91 13.79 -20.03
N ASP A 76 -15.07 12.46 -20.07
CA ASP A 76 -15.93 11.68 -19.17
C ASP A 76 -15.15 10.41 -18.82
N ILE A 77 -14.97 10.17 -17.52
CA ILE A 77 -14.24 9.00 -17.03
C ILE A 77 -14.99 8.31 -15.90
N THR A 78 -14.80 6.99 -15.82
CA THR A 78 -15.27 6.16 -14.71
C THR A 78 -14.08 5.43 -14.09
N GLY A 79 -13.89 5.60 -12.79
CA GLY A 79 -12.98 4.79 -11.97
C GLY A 79 -13.77 3.75 -11.18
N SER A 80 -13.21 2.56 -11.00
CA SER A 80 -13.82 1.47 -10.23
C SER A 80 -12.88 1.01 -9.13
N PHE A 81 -13.39 0.84 -7.91
CA PHE A 81 -12.57 0.49 -6.76
C PHE A 81 -13.21 -0.66 -5.99
N ASN A 82 -12.47 -1.75 -5.82
CA ASN A 82 -12.87 -2.88 -4.99
C ASN A 82 -12.71 -2.51 -3.51
N ILE A 83 -13.80 -2.03 -2.91
CA ILE A 83 -13.85 -1.52 -1.54
C ILE A 83 -15.15 -2.01 -0.94
N GLN A 84 -15.10 -2.69 0.21
CA GLN A 84 -16.33 -3.12 0.87
C GLN A 84 -16.99 -1.95 1.62
N LEU A 85 -18.19 -1.58 1.17
CA LEU A 85 -19.11 -0.65 1.82
C LEU A 85 -20.44 -1.33 2.17
N PRO A 86 -21.14 -0.90 3.24
CA PRO A 86 -20.68 0.06 4.24
C PRO A 86 -19.55 -0.54 5.08
N SER A 87 -18.43 0.18 5.22
CA SER A 87 -17.34 -0.27 6.07
C SER A 87 -17.72 -0.05 7.53
N ARG A 88 -17.52 -1.07 8.38
CA ARG A 88 -17.72 -0.95 9.84
C ARG A 88 -16.76 0.08 10.47
N VAL A 89 -15.62 0.30 9.82
CA VAL A 89 -14.56 1.22 10.27
C VAL A 89 -14.75 2.61 9.70
N PHE A 90 -15.20 2.69 8.44
CA PHE A 90 -15.55 3.94 7.77
C PHE A 90 -16.99 3.84 7.27
N PRO A 91 -18.01 4.17 8.10
CA PRO A 91 -19.36 4.40 7.60
C PRO A 91 -19.34 5.64 6.70
N SER A 92 -18.88 5.47 5.46
CA SER A 92 -18.72 6.52 4.47
C SER A 92 -19.95 6.55 3.59
N ASN A 93 -20.85 7.48 3.90
CA ASN A 93 -21.92 7.87 2.97
C ASN A 93 -21.41 8.87 1.93
N THR A 94 -20.16 9.32 2.05
CA THR A 94 -19.51 10.29 1.20
C THR A 94 -18.09 9.87 0.89
N ILE A 95 -17.57 10.37 -0.22
CA ILE A 95 -16.14 10.41 -0.52
C ILE A 95 -15.69 11.87 -0.56
N VAL A 96 -14.38 12.08 -0.48
CA VAL A 96 -13.72 13.34 -0.80
C VAL A 96 -12.92 13.17 -2.09
N VAL A 97 -13.08 14.09 -3.04
CA VAL A 97 -12.26 14.13 -4.26
C VAL A 97 -11.60 15.49 -4.38
N ASN A 98 -10.28 15.52 -4.55
CA ASN A 98 -9.55 16.73 -4.86
C ASN A 98 -9.38 16.87 -6.39
N THR A 99 -9.60 18.09 -6.89
CA THR A 99 -9.52 18.47 -8.31
C THR A 99 -8.76 19.79 -8.44
N GLU A 100 -8.32 20.17 -9.63
CA GLU A 100 -7.56 21.42 -9.85
C GLU A 100 -8.38 22.66 -9.43
N ASN A 101 -9.63 22.72 -9.88
CA ASN A 101 -10.53 23.86 -9.64
C ASN A 101 -11.21 23.82 -8.26
N LYS A 102 -11.12 22.70 -7.53
CA LYS A 102 -11.74 22.56 -6.21
C LYS A 102 -10.98 21.55 -5.35
N LYS A 103 -10.43 22.07 -4.25
CA LYS A 103 -9.65 21.26 -3.32
C LYS A 103 -10.44 20.11 -2.72
N HIS A 104 -11.71 20.26 -2.34
CA HIS A 104 -12.49 19.18 -1.72
C HIS A 104 -13.92 19.10 -2.24
N TRP A 105 -14.20 18.09 -3.07
CA TRP A 105 -15.54 17.64 -3.40
C TRP A 105 -16.00 16.62 -2.37
N ILE A 106 -16.96 16.98 -1.52
CA ILE A 106 -17.65 16.00 -0.68
C ILE A 106 -18.81 15.44 -1.49
N VAL A 107 -18.68 14.19 -1.95
CA VAL A 107 -19.62 13.57 -2.90
C VAL A 107 -20.37 12.44 -2.19
N PRO A 108 -21.70 12.51 -2.05
CA PRO A 108 -22.50 11.41 -1.52
C PRO A 108 -22.40 10.16 -2.40
N ILE A 109 -22.31 9.00 -1.75
CA ILE A 109 -22.31 7.69 -2.40
C ILE A 109 -23.75 7.25 -2.60
N GLN A 110 -24.14 7.02 -3.85
CA GLN A 110 -25.45 6.48 -4.20
C GLN A 110 -25.40 4.95 -4.15
N TYR A 111 -26.12 4.33 -3.22
CA TYR A 111 -26.19 2.88 -3.09
C TYR A 111 -27.28 2.32 -4.01
N ASN A 112 -26.96 1.30 -4.80
CA ASN A 112 -27.89 0.73 -5.80
C ASN A 112 -29.15 0.06 -5.17
N LYS A 113 -29.19 -0.15 -3.84
CA LYS A 113 -30.36 -0.64 -3.09
C LYS A 113 -30.51 0.19 -1.81
N GLN A 114 -31.75 0.49 -1.41
CA GLN A 114 -32.07 1.19 -0.15
C GLN A 114 -31.70 0.33 1.07
N VAL A 115 -30.42 0.30 1.43
CA VAL A 115 -30.04 -0.01 2.80
C VAL A 115 -30.22 1.30 3.57
N GLN A 116 -31.36 1.46 4.24
CA GLN A 116 -31.51 2.51 5.26
C GLN A 116 -30.49 2.20 6.36
N GLN A 117 -29.32 2.82 6.31
CA GLN A 117 -28.40 2.85 7.43
C GLN A 117 -28.30 4.26 7.97
N SER A 118 -28.64 4.37 9.25
CA SER A 118 -28.67 5.58 10.03
C SER A 118 -27.34 6.32 9.94
N ALA A 119 -27.40 7.54 9.39
CA ALA A 119 -26.32 8.49 9.44
C ALA A 119 -25.93 8.75 10.91
N THR A 120 -24.68 8.52 11.27
CA THR A 120 -24.12 9.20 12.43
C THR A 120 -24.05 10.69 12.10
N ASN A 121 -24.98 11.47 12.66
CA ASN A 121 -25.12 12.93 12.56
C ASN A 121 -23.97 13.71 13.22
N GLY A 122 -22.73 13.22 13.15
CA GLY A 122 -21.55 13.94 13.62
C GLY A 122 -21.03 14.85 12.51
N LYS A 123 -21.34 16.15 12.58
CA LYS A 123 -20.70 17.22 11.78
C LYS A 123 -19.24 17.43 12.19
N VAL A 124 -18.41 16.40 12.16
CA VAL A 124 -16.95 16.58 12.25
C VAL A 124 -16.44 16.48 10.83
N GLN A 125 -16.18 17.62 10.21
CA GLN A 125 -15.50 17.67 8.91
C GLN A 125 -14.10 17.11 9.15
N PRO A 126 -13.73 15.98 8.51
CA PRO A 126 -12.42 15.38 8.73
C PRO A 126 -11.34 16.38 8.34
N GLU A 127 -10.33 16.56 9.20
CA GLU A 127 -9.13 17.32 8.84
C GLU A 127 -8.37 16.48 7.81
N LEU A 128 -8.35 16.96 6.57
CA LEU A 128 -7.74 16.23 5.46
C LEU A 128 -6.22 16.40 5.51
N PRO A 129 -5.44 15.35 5.22
CA PRO A 129 -3.99 15.44 5.21
C PRO A 129 -3.54 16.46 4.18
N GLU A 130 -2.64 17.35 4.58
CA GLU A 130 -1.93 18.20 3.63
C GLU A 130 -0.95 17.33 2.84
N ILE A 131 -1.04 17.41 1.52
CA ILE A 131 -0.15 16.69 0.61
C ILE A 131 0.99 17.63 0.26
N LYS A 132 2.22 17.29 0.68
CA LYS A 132 3.40 18.10 0.39
C LYS A 132 4.04 17.65 -0.93
N ASP A 133 4.25 18.56 -1.85
CA ASP A 133 4.97 18.32 -3.08
C ASP A 133 6.45 18.71 -2.93
N PHE A 134 7.35 17.79 -3.26
CA PHE A 134 8.79 17.99 -3.34
C PHE A 134 9.24 17.76 -4.78
N ALA A 135 9.87 18.76 -5.38
CA ALA A 135 10.58 18.58 -6.63
C ALA A 135 11.94 17.93 -6.34
N ALA A 136 12.30 16.93 -7.15
CA ALA A 136 13.69 16.49 -7.26
C ALA A 136 14.54 17.69 -7.70
N ASN A 137 15.67 17.91 -7.02
CA ASN A 137 16.54 19.05 -7.30
C ASN A 137 17.25 18.93 -8.66
N GLU A 138 17.25 17.75 -9.28
CA GLU A 138 17.98 17.48 -10.52
C GLU A 138 17.10 16.76 -11.55
N LYS A 139 17.21 17.22 -12.80
CA LYS A 139 16.61 16.60 -13.97
C LYS A 139 17.42 15.37 -14.36
N ILE A 140 16.75 14.25 -14.55
CA ILE A 140 17.36 12.98 -14.89
C ILE A 140 17.39 12.84 -16.40
N VAL A 141 18.58 12.69 -17.00
CA VAL A 141 18.70 12.48 -18.45
C VAL A 141 19.09 11.04 -18.75
N VAL A 142 18.29 10.36 -19.57
CA VAL A 142 18.42 8.93 -19.90
C VAL A 142 18.33 8.72 -21.39
N VAL A 143 18.84 7.58 -21.87
CA VAL A 143 18.80 7.22 -23.29
C VAL A 143 17.66 6.24 -23.55
N VAL A 144 16.95 6.40 -24.67
CA VAL A 144 15.92 5.46 -25.10
C VAL A 144 16.46 4.02 -25.15
N ASP A 145 15.62 3.05 -24.78
CA ASP A 145 15.93 1.62 -24.67
C ASP A 145 17.05 1.27 -23.66
N LYS A 146 17.49 2.23 -22.84
CA LYS A 146 18.43 1.98 -21.74
C LYS A 146 17.71 1.94 -20.39
N PRO A 147 18.14 1.03 -19.50
CA PRO A 147 17.66 1.04 -18.14
C PRO A 147 18.14 2.27 -17.39
N PHE A 148 17.30 2.78 -16.50
CA PHE A 148 17.66 3.79 -15.51
C PHE A 148 17.01 3.44 -14.16
N THR A 149 17.67 3.82 -13.07
CA THR A 149 17.20 3.50 -11.72
C THR A 149 16.81 4.76 -10.96
N LEU A 150 15.75 4.64 -10.16
CA LEU A 150 15.34 5.63 -9.16
C LEU A 150 15.31 4.97 -7.79
N GLN A 151 15.80 5.67 -6.78
CA GLN A 151 15.80 5.19 -5.40
C GLN A 151 15.02 6.14 -4.49
N GLN A 152 14.22 5.56 -3.59
CA GLN A 152 13.56 6.25 -2.48
C GLN A 152 13.82 5.48 -1.19
N LYS A 153 14.12 6.18 -0.09
CA LYS A 153 14.20 5.53 1.23
C LYS A 153 12.86 4.90 1.60
N ASP A 154 12.89 3.66 2.09
CA ASP A 154 11.73 2.99 2.66
C ASP A 154 11.42 3.40 4.10
N SER A 155 12.30 4.24 4.68
CA SER A 155 12.21 4.69 6.07
C SER A 155 11.15 5.76 6.27
N PHE A 156 10.20 5.48 7.14
CA PHE A 156 9.22 6.45 7.67
C PHE A 156 9.68 6.94 9.05
N GLU A 157 9.47 8.22 9.38
CA GLU A 157 9.79 8.76 10.72
C GLU A 157 8.82 8.25 11.81
N GLY A 158 7.64 7.80 11.39
CA GLY A 158 6.58 7.26 12.23
C GLY A 158 6.23 5.82 11.87
N LYS A 159 5.02 5.40 12.26
CA LYS A 159 4.60 3.99 12.21
C LYS A 159 3.63 3.74 11.07
N GLY A 160 3.94 2.72 10.28
CA GLY A 160 3.17 2.31 9.11
C GLY A 160 3.28 3.32 7.97
N GLY A 161 3.25 2.83 6.74
CA GLY A 161 3.33 3.68 5.58
C GLY A 161 3.31 2.90 4.29
N SER A 162 3.13 3.61 3.20
CA SER A 162 3.14 3.06 1.85
C SER A 162 3.99 3.94 0.96
N ILE A 163 4.79 3.31 0.11
CA ILE A 163 5.47 3.98 -0.98
C ILE A 163 4.89 3.44 -2.28
N ASN A 164 4.39 4.33 -3.13
CA ASN A 164 3.86 3.99 -4.44
C ASN A 164 4.57 4.82 -5.51
N ILE A 165 4.69 4.29 -6.71
CA ILE A 165 5.29 4.99 -7.84
C ILE A 165 4.27 5.15 -8.98
N ASP A 166 4.35 6.26 -9.69
CA ASP A 166 3.53 6.58 -10.85
C ASP A 166 4.41 7.21 -11.94
N PHE A 167 4.12 6.88 -13.19
CA PHE A 167 4.90 7.33 -14.36
C PHE A 167 4.08 7.18 -15.63
N ASP A 168 4.43 7.94 -16.67
CA ASP A 168 3.77 7.80 -17.97
C ASP A 168 4.30 6.56 -18.71
N LYS A 169 3.45 5.55 -18.83
CA LYS A 169 3.75 4.28 -19.51
C LYS A 169 4.08 4.44 -21.00
N THR A 170 3.74 5.58 -21.59
CA THR A 170 4.14 5.90 -22.96
C THR A 170 5.65 6.15 -23.03
N TYR A 171 6.24 6.75 -22.00
CA TYR A 171 7.64 7.15 -21.94
C TYR A 171 8.55 6.12 -21.29
N SER A 172 8.05 5.37 -20.32
CA SER A 172 8.86 4.42 -19.56
C SER A 172 8.06 3.17 -19.18
N SER A 173 8.74 2.03 -19.00
CA SER A 173 8.18 0.82 -18.41
C SER A 173 8.96 0.46 -17.15
N LEU A 174 8.28 0.00 -16.10
CA LEU A 174 8.95 -0.55 -14.91
C LEU A 174 9.39 -1.99 -15.21
N ASP A 175 10.70 -2.23 -15.12
CA ASP A 175 11.33 -3.54 -15.34
C ASP A 175 11.47 -4.30 -14.01
N ASP A 176 11.99 -3.65 -12.98
CA ASP A 176 12.24 -4.26 -11.68
C ASP A 176 11.94 -3.30 -10.52
N ALA A 177 11.64 -3.85 -9.35
CA ALA A 177 11.46 -3.12 -8.10
C ALA A 177 12.02 -3.94 -6.95
N VAL A 178 13.10 -3.46 -6.32
CA VAL A 178 13.85 -4.19 -5.30
C VAL A 178 14.03 -3.31 -4.07
N ILE A 179 13.98 -3.91 -2.88
CA ILE A 179 14.35 -3.24 -1.65
C ILE A 179 15.80 -3.62 -1.31
N HIS A 180 16.68 -2.64 -1.19
CA HIS A 180 18.09 -2.81 -0.85
C HIS A 180 18.55 -1.69 0.10
N ASP A 181 19.15 -2.05 1.24
CA ASP A 181 19.66 -1.11 2.25
C ASP A 181 18.65 -0.02 2.69
N GLY A 182 17.42 -0.42 2.99
CA GLY A 182 16.38 0.53 3.43
C GLY A 182 15.95 1.51 2.33
N LYS A 183 16.09 1.12 1.07
CA LYS A 183 15.67 1.89 -0.10
C LYS A 183 14.92 1.00 -1.05
N ILE A 184 13.82 1.52 -1.58
CA ILE A 184 13.16 0.95 -2.74
C ILE A 184 13.87 1.51 -3.97
N GLU A 185 14.41 0.61 -4.77
CA GLU A 185 14.98 0.88 -6.08
C GLU A 185 14.01 0.41 -7.16
N TRP A 186 13.68 1.28 -8.09
CA TRP A 186 12.90 0.97 -9.28
C TRP A 186 13.77 1.08 -10.51
N THR A 187 13.85 0.01 -11.29
CA THR A 187 14.51 0.00 -12.59
C THR A 187 13.47 0.20 -13.69
N PHE A 188 13.71 1.19 -14.54
CA PHE A 188 12.84 1.54 -15.66
C PHE A 188 13.57 1.34 -16.99
N ILE A 189 12.84 0.99 -18.04
CA ILE A 189 13.31 1.08 -19.43
C ILE A 189 12.62 2.26 -20.10
N ALA A 190 13.39 3.18 -20.65
CA ALA A 190 12.87 4.30 -21.43
C ALA A 190 12.38 3.82 -22.81
N GLN A 191 11.15 4.16 -23.19
CA GLN A 191 10.45 3.63 -24.37
C GLN A 191 10.42 4.61 -25.54
N GLN A 192 10.41 5.91 -25.27
CA GLN A 192 10.41 6.95 -26.32
C GLN A 192 11.07 8.22 -25.82
N THR A 193 11.63 9.00 -26.74
CA THR A 193 12.23 10.31 -26.44
C THR A 193 11.20 11.32 -25.96
N GLY A 194 11.60 12.22 -25.06
CA GLY A 194 10.80 13.35 -24.61
C GLY A 194 11.02 13.67 -23.13
N LEU A 195 10.20 14.56 -22.60
CA LEU A 195 10.30 15.01 -21.21
C LEU A 195 9.07 14.54 -20.43
N THR A 196 9.29 13.71 -19.42
CA THR A 196 8.26 13.08 -18.59
C THR A 196 8.57 13.23 -17.10
N GLN A 197 7.71 12.67 -16.24
CA GLN A 197 7.98 12.58 -14.81
C GLN A 197 7.79 11.17 -14.27
N VAL A 198 8.53 10.87 -13.21
CA VAL A 198 8.24 9.78 -12.29
C VAL A 198 7.90 10.38 -10.94
N ILE A 199 6.82 9.90 -10.32
CA ILE A 199 6.30 10.46 -9.07
C ILE A 199 6.25 9.36 -8.03
N VAL A 200 6.92 9.61 -6.91
CA VAL A 200 6.93 8.73 -5.76
C VAL A 200 6.01 9.31 -4.69
N TYR A 201 4.97 8.56 -4.34
CA TYR A 201 4.03 8.87 -3.29
C TYR A 201 4.49 8.18 -2.01
N VAL A 202 4.74 8.97 -0.96
CA VAL A 202 5.10 8.45 0.36
C VAL A 202 3.99 8.85 1.32
N GLY A 203 3.31 7.85 1.87
CA GLY A 203 2.27 8.04 2.88
C GLY A 203 2.68 7.39 4.19
N GLN A 204 2.42 8.04 5.31
CA GLN A 204 2.58 7.48 6.65
C GLN A 204 1.24 7.53 7.39
N THR A 205 0.98 6.53 8.23
CA THR A 205 -0.30 6.43 8.97
C THR A 205 -0.27 7.12 10.34
N SER A 206 0.89 7.21 11.02
CA SER A 206 0.94 7.85 12.34
C SER A 206 2.29 8.51 12.67
N PRO A 207 2.34 9.86 12.78
CA PRO A 207 1.28 10.81 12.40
C PRO A 207 0.96 10.73 10.90
N PRO A 208 -0.29 11.00 10.48
CA PRO A 208 -0.67 10.91 9.08
C PRO A 208 0.01 12.01 8.28
N PHE A 209 0.74 11.63 7.24
CA PHE A 209 1.19 12.57 6.23
C PHE A 209 1.21 11.89 4.87
N VAL A 210 1.12 12.70 3.82
CA VAL A 210 1.40 12.27 2.46
C VAL A 210 2.34 13.30 1.82
N TYR A 211 3.43 12.85 1.23
CA TYR A 211 4.22 13.68 0.35
C TYR A 211 4.49 13.00 -0.99
N ARG A 212 4.87 13.82 -1.96
CA ARG A 212 5.21 13.41 -3.31
C ARG A 212 6.59 13.89 -3.66
N VAL A 213 7.39 13.01 -4.25
CA VAL A 213 8.66 13.38 -4.87
C VAL A 213 8.48 13.28 -6.37
N GLN A 214 8.67 14.39 -7.07
CA GLN A 214 8.52 14.47 -8.53
C GLN A 214 9.91 14.50 -9.17
N TYR A 215 10.23 13.49 -9.98
CA TYR A 215 11.46 13.38 -10.74
C TYR A 215 11.18 13.75 -12.18
N GLU A 216 11.83 14.80 -12.70
CA GLU A 216 11.79 15.10 -14.13
C GLU A 216 12.76 14.18 -14.87
N VAL A 217 12.28 13.50 -15.92
CA VAL A 217 13.07 12.58 -16.73
C VAL A 217 13.05 13.01 -18.18
N GLU A 218 14.22 13.35 -18.73
CA GLU A 218 14.43 13.61 -20.14
C GLU A 218 15.02 12.38 -20.81
N ILE A 219 14.30 11.85 -21.79
CA ILE A 219 14.69 10.70 -22.58
C ILE A 219 15.21 11.20 -23.92
N VAL A 220 16.48 10.93 -24.23
CA VAL A 220 17.17 11.32 -25.45
C VAL A 220 17.54 10.12 -26.33
N GLN A 221 17.90 10.37 -27.59
CA GLN A 221 18.33 9.33 -28.52
C GLN A 221 19.82 9.03 -28.34
N ALA A 222 20.24 7.78 -28.58
CA ALA A 222 21.65 7.39 -28.56
C ALA A 222 22.40 8.11 -29.70
N GLY A 223 23.27 9.07 -29.36
CA GLY A 223 24.02 9.89 -30.31
C GLY A 223 24.05 11.40 -30.00
N ASP A 224 23.35 11.85 -28.96
CA ASP A 224 23.47 13.22 -28.46
C ASP A 224 24.76 13.34 -27.62
N ASP A 225 25.89 13.60 -28.30
CA ASP A 225 27.26 13.63 -27.74
C ASP A 225 27.46 14.68 -26.61
N SER A 226 26.46 15.51 -26.32
CA SER A 226 26.50 16.54 -25.26
C SER A 226 25.93 16.09 -23.90
N VAL A 227 25.46 14.85 -23.76
CA VAL A 227 24.74 14.42 -22.56
C VAL A 227 25.43 13.22 -21.92
N GLN A 228 25.87 13.36 -20.66
CA GLN A 228 26.23 12.21 -19.85
C GLN A 228 24.95 11.61 -19.25
N PRO A 229 24.50 10.42 -19.69
CA PRO A 229 23.31 9.82 -19.14
C PRO A 229 23.51 9.43 -17.68
N HIS A 230 22.53 9.73 -16.85
CA HIS A 230 22.53 9.31 -15.46
C HIS A 230 22.04 7.86 -15.39
N ALA A 231 22.98 6.91 -15.28
CA ALA A 231 22.63 5.49 -15.15
C ALA A 231 22.00 5.17 -13.78
N ASN A 232 22.37 5.92 -12.74
CA ASN A 232 21.85 5.78 -11.39
C ASN A 232 21.58 7.16 -10.78
N VAL A 233 20.35 7.41 -10.34
CA VAL A 233 20.00 8.65 -9.62
C VAL A 233 19.45 8.32 -8.25
N SER A 234 20.27 8.59 -7.23
CA SER A 234 19.87 8.60 -5.83
C SER A 234 19.61 10.04 -5.41
N LEU A 235 18.35 10.47 -5.35
CA LEU A 235 18.00 11.77 -4.77
C LEU A 235 17.32 11.56 -3.43
N PHE A 236 17.88 12.21 -2.41
CA PHE A 236 17.42 12.11 -1.05
C PHE A 236 16.56 13.33 -0.71
N VAL A 237 15.26 13.12 -0.56
CA VAL A 237 14.45 14.03 0.25
C VAL A 237 14.48 13.46 1.66
N ASN A 238 15.31 14.05 2.52
CA ASN A 238 15.30 13.78 3.96
C ASN A 238 14.28 14.75 4.58
N PRO A 239 13.05 14.32 4.95
CA PRO A 239 12.12 15.19 5.67
C PRO A 239 12.63 15.58 7.06
N SER A 240 13.59 14.82 7.59
CA SER A 240 14.38 15.17 8.78
C SER A 240 15.87 15.01 8.49
N GLY A 241 16.64 16.07 8.75
CA GLY A 241 18.09 16.00 8.72
C GLY A 241 18.62 15.20 9.90
N GLN A 242 18.97 13.93 9.71
CA GLN A 242 20.10 13.24 10.37
C GLN A 242 20.23 11.81 9.82
N GLY A 243 21.47 11.41 9.55
CA GLY A 243 21.80 10.13 8.91
C GLY A 243 22.01 8.97 9.88
N SER A 244 21.94 7.76 9.36
CA SER A 244 22.91 6.67 9.66
C SER A 244 22.60 5.48 8.76
N ASP A 245 23.67 4.92 8.20
CA ASP A 245 23.71 3.69 7.40
C ASP A 245 23.50 2.46 8.28
N SER A 246 22.85 1.43 7.73
CA SER A 246 22.96 0.06 8.23
C SER A 246 22.69 -0.95 7.10
N THR A 247 23.78 -1.55 6.64
CA THR A 247 23.93 -2.66 5.69
C THR A 247 23.29 -3.95 6.16
N TYR A 248 22.53 -4.67 5.30
CA TYR A 248 22.40 -6.14 5.36
C TYR A 248 22.03 -6.76 4.00
N SER A 249 22.68 -7.89 3.71
CA SER A 249 22.86 -8.48 2.39
C SER A 249 21.68 -9.29 1.84
N THR A 250 21.57 -9.25 0.52
CA THR A 250 20.63 -9.89 -0.40
C THR A 250 20.85 -11.38 -0.64
N THR A 251 19.78 -12.09 -0.97
CA THR A 251 19.84 -13.18 -1.97
C THR A 251 18.54 -13.25 -2.77
N SER A 252 18.65 -12.96 -4.06
CA SER A 252 17.58 -12.92 -5.05
C SER A 252 17.18 -14.32 -5.54
N ASN A 253 15.91 -14.52 -5.85
CA ASN A 253 15.53 -15.46 -6.93
C ASN A 253 14.34 -14.94 -7.73
N ARG A 254 14.61 -14.69 -9.02
CA ARG A 254 13.69 -14.27 -10.07
C ARG A 254 12.81 -15.43 -10.53
N HIS A 255 11.51 -15.20 -10.71
CA HIS A 255 10.76 -15.69 -11.88
C HIS A 255 9.44 -14.93 -12.02
N GLY A 256 9.27 -14.28 -13.17
CA GLY A 256 8.07 -13.50 -13.52
C GLY A 256 6.99 -14.34 -14.19
N VAL A 257 5.74 -13.88 -14.07
CA VAL A 257 4.69 -14.09 -15.07
C VAL A 257 3.80 -12.84 -15.08
N ASN A 258 3.67 -12.24 -16.27
CA ASN A 258 2.76 -11.14 -16.58
C ASN A 258 1.30 -11.60 -16.56
N ASN A 259 0.41 -10.79 -15.99
CA ASN A 259 -0.96 -10.60 -16.50
C ASN A 259 -1.54 -9.27 -15.97
N GLY A 260 -2.16 -8.51 -16.88
CA GLY A 260 -2.65 -7.15 -16.65
C GLY A 260 -3.90 -7.08 -15.78
N ALA A 261 -3.69 -6.99 -14.47
CA ALA A 261 -4.63 -6.38 -13.53
C ALA A 261 -4.04 -5.05 -13.05
N GLU A 262 -4.88 -4.02 -12.91
CA GLU A 262 -4.50 -2.76 -12.29
C GLU A 262 -3.73 -3.02 -10.98
N LYS A 263 -2.53 -2.43 -10.86
CA LYS A 263 -1.70 -2.54 -9.66
C LYS A 263 -2.42 -1.86 -8.49
N VAL A 264 -3.16 -2.68 -7.74
CA VAL A 264 -3.63 -2.42 -6.37
C VAL A 264 -2.43 -1.91 -5.56
N GLY A 265 -2.58 -0.79 -4.85
CA GLY A 265 -1.50 -0.25 -4.00
C GLY A 265 -0.98 -1.34 -3.06
N ILE A 266 0.34 -1.44 -2.89
CA ILE A 266 0.99 -2.57 -2.17
C ILE A 266 0.45 -2.63 -0.73
N PRO A 267 0.06 -3.82 -0.20
CA PRO A 267 -0.42 -3.93 1.18
C PRO A 267 0.71 -3.55 2.15
N LEU A 268 0.37 -3.06 3.36
CA LEU A 268 1.37 -2.92 4.42
C LEU A 268 2.14 -4.23 4.55
N SER A 269 3.45 -4.14 4.77
CA SER A 269 4.22 -5.32 5.19
C SER A 269 3.62 -5.89 6.47
N TRP A 270 3.83 -7.19 6.69
CA TRP A 270 3.40 -7.89 7.88
C TRP A 270 3.83 -7.18 9.18
N ASP A 271 5.11 -6.84 9.26
CA ASP A 271 5.67 -6.06 10.36
C ASP A 271 5.03 -4.68 10.47
N GLY A 272 4.75 -4.03 9.34
CA GLY A 272 4.03 -2.76 9.28
C GLY A 272 2.65 -2.87 9.93
N PHE A 273 1.90 -3.93 9.60
CA PHE A 273 0.60 -4.20 10.21
C PHE A 273 0.72 -4.42 11.74
N ILE A 274 1.62 -5.30 12.18
CA ILE A 274 1.77 -5.61 13.61
C ILE A 274 2.14 -4.34 14.39
N ASN A 275 3.11 -3.60 13.87
CA ASN A 275 3.57 -2.37 14.51
C ASN A 275 2.43 -1.36 14.62
N VAL A 276 1.69 -1.06 13.55
CA VAL A 276 0.61 -0.07 13.64
C VAL A 276 -0.45 -0.49 14.66
N GLY A 277 -0.96 -1.71 14.58
CA GLY A 277 -2.04 -2.13 15.48
C GLY A 277 -1.60 -2.27 16.94
N LEU A 278 -0.37 -2.75 17.21
CA LEU A 278 0.19 -2.77 18.57
C LEU A 278 0.30 -1.36 19.14
N ASN A 279 0.66 -0.38 18.32
CA ASN A 279 0.76 1.01 18.75
C ASN A 279 -0.61 1.66 19.01
N LEU A 280 -1.61 1.34 18.20
CA LEU A 280 -3.00 1.78 18.43
C LEU A 280 -3.54 1.22 19.76
N ILE A 281 -3.25 -0.06 20.08
CA ILE A 281 -3.58 -0.64 21.38
C ILE A 281 -2.80 0.08 22.49
N LYS A 282 -1.47 0.23 22.35
CA LYS A 282 -0.62 0.84 23.38
C LYS A 282 -0.95 2.30 23.67
N LYS A 283 -1.51 3.03 22.70
CA LYS A 283 -2.01 4.40 22.91
C LYS A 283 -3.12 4.45 23.97
N GLN A 284 -3.96 3.42 24.05
CA GLN A 284 -5.02 3.31 25.06
C GLN A 284 -4.54 2.54 26.29
N TYR A 285 -3.66 1.56 26.09
CA TYR A 285 -3.16 0.65 27.12
C TYR A 285 -1.63 0.53 27.04
N PRO A 286 -0.87 1.47 27.64
CA PRO A 286 0.59 1.54 27.48
C PRO A 286 1.36 0.26 27.83
N ASN A 287 0.81 -0.54 28.76
CA ASN A 287 1.41 -1.79 29.23
C ASN A 287 0.94 -3.03 28.46
N ALA A 288 0.21 -2.87 27.35
CA ALA A 288 -0.28 -3.98 26.53
C ALA A 288 0.88 -4.84 26.01
N LYS A 289 0.72 -6.16 26.14
CA LYS A 289 1.72 -7.17 25.73
C LYS A 289 1.16 -7.99 24.57
N LEU A 290 1.92 -8.11 23.49
CA LEU A 290 1.50 -8.88 22.30
C LEU A 290 1.40 -10.37 22.65
N LEU A 291 0.28 -11.01 22.28
CA LEU A 291 0.03 -12.44 22.56
C LEU A 291 -0.15 -13.26 21.28
N GLU A 292 -0.90 -12.74 20.31
CA GLU A 292 -1.21 -13.44 19.06
C GLU A 292 -1.41 -12.43 17.92
N VAL A 293 -0.98 -12.80 16.72
CA VAL A 293 -1.32 -12.12 15.46
C VAL A 293 -1.80 -13.14 14.45
N ASP A 294 -2.99 -12.94 13.90
CA ASP A 294 -3.53 -13.78 12.83
C ASP A 294 -3.59 -13.02 11.52
N ALA A 295 -3.45 -13.74 10.42
CA ALA A 295 -3.94 -13.29 9.14
C ALA A 295 -4.57 -14.37 8.28
N THR A 296 -5.55 -13.93 7.51
CA THR A 296 -6.36 -14.74 6.61
C THR A 296 -6.54 -14.02 5.26
N PRO A 297 -6.90 -14.75 4.19
CA PRO A 297 -7.27 -14.13 2.93
C PRO A 297 -8.56 -13.30 3.03
N LEU A 298 -8.76 -12.36 2.10
CA LEU A 298 -10.04 -11.63 1.96
C LEU A 298 -11.23 -12.53 1.67
N THR A 299 -10.97 -13.68 1.05
CA THR A 299 -11.99 -14.65 0.66
C THR A 299 -11.75 -15.97 1.38
N ARG A 300 -12.69 -16.91 1.27
CA ARG A 300 -12.48 -18.27 1.81
C ARG A 300 -11.53 -19.13 0.97
N LYS A 301 -10.99 -18.60 -0.14
CA LYS A 301 -10.05 -19.33 -0.98
C LYS A 301 -8.65 -19.22 -0.39
N PRO A 302 -7.87 -20.31 -0.40
CA PRO A 302 -6.49 -20.24 0.05
C PRO A 302 -5.65 -19.41 -0.93
N VAL A 303 -4.50 -18.95 -0.45
CA VAL A 303 -3.55 -18.14 -1.21
C VAL A 303 -2.24 -18.89 -1.42
N ASP A 304 -1.58 -18.63 -2.54
CA ASP A 304 -0.32 -19.29 -2.89
C ASP A 304 0.92 -18.58 -2.34
N ASN A 305 0.74 -17.35 -1.81
CA ASN A 305 1.76 -16.52 -1.18
C ASN A 305 1.21 -15.76 0.03
N GLU A 306 2.10 -15.32 0.90
CA GLU A 306 1.81 -14.58 2.13
C GLU A 306 1.17 -13.21 1.89
N TRP A 307 1.41 -12.56 0.74
CA TRP A 307 0.79 -11.27 0.39
C TRP A 307 -0.73 -11.33 0.28
N GLY A 308 -1.29 -12.51 0.03
CA GLY A 308 -2.73 -12.73 0.00
C GLY A 308 -3.39 -12.73 1.39
N LEU A 309 -2.62 -12.75 2.48
CA LEU A 309 -3.10 -12.80 3.87
C LEU A 309 -3.28 -11.37 4.42
N VAL A 310 -4.38 -10.73 4.05
CA VAL A 310 -4.59 -9.29 4.33
C VAL A 310 -5.65 -8.98 5.39
N ASN A 311 -6.47 -9.95 5.80
CA ASN A 311 -7.39 -9.81 6.93
C ASN A 311 -6.64 -10.18 8.20
N ASN A 312 -6.21 -9.18 8.97
CA ASN A 312 -5.32 -9.39 10.10
C ASN A 312 -5.98 -9.07 11.45
N ARG A 313 -5.58 -9.77 12.53
CA ARG A 313 -6.03 -9.56 13.91
C ARG A 313 -4.83 -9.52 14.84
N ILE A 314 -4.76 -8.56 15.75
CA ILE A 314 -3.75 -8.48 16.82
C ILE A 314 -4.46 -8.61 18.16
N VAL A 315 -3.92 -9.48 19.00
CA VAL A 315 -4.39 -9.73 20.36
C VAL A 315 -3.30 -9.36 21.35
N CYS A 316 -3.66 -8.52 22.33
CA CYS A 316 -2.76 -8.11 23.39
C CYS A 316 -3.37 -8.38 24.77
N GLY A 317 -2.56 -8.94 25.67
CA GLY A 317 -2.87 -9.03 27.09
C GLY A 317 -2.73 -7.66 27.76
N LEU A 318 -3.69 -7.32 28.62
CA LEU A 318 -3.71 -6.10 29.41
C LEU A 318 -3.53 -6.41 30.90
N SER A 319 -3.31 -5.37 31.70
CA SER A 319 -3.47 -5.46 33.16
C SER A 319 -4.89 -5.89 33.53
N ASP A 320 -5.05 -6.42 34.74
CA ASP A 320 -6.34 -6.86 35.31
C ASP A 320 -7.03 -8.01 34.57
N ASN A 321 -6.25 -8.91 33.94
CA ASN A 321 -6.76 -10.08 33.21
C ASN A 321 -7.77 -9.70 32.10
N LYS A 322 -7.48 -8.62 31.37
CA LYS A 322 -8.25 -8.20 30.19
C LYS A 322 -7.46 -8.42 28.91
N THR A 323 -8.15 -8.35 27.79
CA THR A 323 -7.55 -8.50 26.47
C THR A 323 -8.00 -7.36 25.57
N ALA A 324 -7.06 -6.77 24.84
CA ALA A 324 -7.33 -5.85 23.75
C ALA A 324 -7.19 -6.59 22.42
N ILE A 325 -8.14 -6.38 21.52
CA ILE A 325 -8.14 -6.92 20.17
C ILE A 325 -8.27 -5.75 19.21
N ILE A 326 -7.47 -5.74 18.16
CA ILE A 326 -7.64 -4.84 17.03
C ILE A 326 -7.54 -5.64 15.74
N GLN A 327 -8.43 -5.39 14.80
CA GLN A 327 -8.45 -6.05 13.50
C GLN A 327 -8.09 -5.02 12.42
N SER A 328 -7.36 -5.41 11.38
CA SER A 328 -7.26 -4.60 10.17
C SER A 328 -8.40 -4.92 9.22
N THR A 329 -8.89 -3.89 8.54
CA THR A 329 -9.86 -4.00 7.44
C THR A 329 -9.21 -4.32 6.09
N GLY A 330 -7.91 -4.64 6.10
CA GLY A 330 -7.08 -4.80 4.91
C GLY A 330 -6.44 -3.47 4.49
N TRP A 331 -5.22 -3.56 3.94
CA TRP A 331 -4.48 -2.42 3.36
C TRP A 331 -4.04 -1.31 4.34
N GLY A 332 -3.94 -1.63 5.64
CA GLY A 332 -3.34 -0.75 6.64
C GLY A 332 -4.29 0.12 7.46
N GLU A 333 -5.59 -0.04 7.25
CA GLU A 333 -6.64 0.50 8.10
C GLU A 333 -6.95 -0.46 9.27
N PHE A 334 -7.33 0.07 10.43
CA PHE A 334 -7.61 -0.69 11.65
C PHE A 334 -8.98 -0.34 12.24
N GLU A 335 -9.69 -1.35 12.75
CA GLU A 335 -10.87 -1.16 13.57
C GLU A 335 -10.55 -0.46 14.90
N LYS A 336 -11.59 -0.07 15.63
CA LYS A 336 -11.41 0.39 17.02
C LYS A 336 -10.87 -0.75 17.87
N VAL A 337 -9.98 -0.42 18.80
CA VAL A 337 -9.54 -1.36 19.85
C VAL A 337 -10.75 -1.83 20.64
N GLN A 338 -10.99 -3.13 20.61
CA GLN A 338 -12.03 -3.80 21.37
C GLN A 338 -11.40 -4.37 22.65
N THR A 339 -12.02 -4.14 23.79
CA THR A 339 -11.54 -4.65 25.08
C THR A 339 -12.53 -5.66 25.63
N ILE A 340 -12.05 -6.86 25.95
CA ILE A 340 -12.84 -7.92 26.58
C ILE A 340 -12.39 -8.10 28.03
N ASN A 341 -13.36 -8.34 28.92
CA ASN A 341 -13.11 -8.58 30.35
C ASN A 341 -12.77 -10.05 30.62
N SER A 342 -11.81 -10.59 29.87
CA SER A 342 -11.28 -11.95 30.04
C SER A 342 -9.83 -12.00 29.59
N PRO A 343 -8.97 -12.79 30.25
CA PRO A 343 -7.63 -13.03 29.75
C PRO A 343 -7.70 -13.87 28.47
N PHE A 344 -6.72 -13.65 27.59
CA PHE A 344 -6.44 -14.55 26.49
C PHE A 344 -5.53 -15.66 27.01
N LEU A 345 -6.01 -16.90 26.93
CA LEU A 345 -5.35 -18.06 27.54
C LEU A 345 -4.64 -18.90 26.48
N GLY A 346 -3.59 -19.62 26.90
CA GLY A 346 -2.89 -20.58 26.04
C GLY A 346 -1.69 -20.01 25.29
N ASP A 347 -1.36 -18.73 25.46
CA ASP A 347 -0.22 -18.09 24.82
C ASP A 347 0.65 -17.29 25.81
N GLN A 348 1.94 -17.29 25.51
CA GLN A 348 2.95 -16.46 26.16
C GLN A 348 3.07 -15.10 25.44
N VAL A 349 3.69 -14.15 26.13
CA VAL A 349 4.00 -12.84 25.54
C VAL A 349 5.03 -13.02 24.45
N ILE A 350 4.71 -12.55 23.25
CA ILE A 350 5.62 -12.53 22.11
C ILE A 350 6.65 -11.40 22.33
N PRO A 351 7.96 -11.70 22.36
CA PRO A 351 9.00 -10.68 22.36
C PRO A 351 9.08 -10.05 20.97
N TRP A 352 8.22 -9.07 20.70
CA TRP A 352 8.18 -8.33 19.44
C TRP A 352 9.23 -7.19 19.41
N PRO A 353 9.97 -6.98 18.30
CA PRO A 353 9.93 -7.73 17.04
C PRO A 353 10.62 -9.09 17.13
N VAL A 354 10.14 -10.06 16.34
CA VAL A 354 10.77 -11.39 16.20
C VAL A 354 11.87 -11.37 15.12
N SER A 355 12.79 -12.32 15.16
CA SER A 355 13.96 -12.39 14.26
C SER A 355 13.70 -12.94 12.86
N LEU A 356 12.48 -13.40 12.58
CA LEU A 356 12.08 -14.00 11.31
C LEU A 356 10.83 -13.28 10.81
N ASP A 357 10.89 -12.77 9.59
CA ASP A 357 9.70 -12.20 8.92
C ASP A 357 8.82 -13.32 8.35
N ILE A 358 7.54 -13.02 8.13
CA ILE A 358 6.60 -13.98 7.56
C ILE A 358 7.02 -14.46 6.16
N HIS A 359 7.65 -13.61 5.34
CA HIS A 359 8.13 -13.96 4.01
C HIS A 359 9.18 -15.07 4.09
N ASP A 360 10.15 -14.91 4.98
CA ASP A 360 11.19 -15.93 5.22
C ASP A 360 10.59 -17.21 5.81
N ALA A 361 9.65 -17.10 6.73
CA ALA A 361 8.94 -18.25 7.28
C ALA A 361 8.17 -19.00 6.18
N PHE A 362 7.49 -18.29 5.30
CA PHE A 362 6.79 -18.85 4.15
C PHE A 362 7.76 -19.54 3.18
N ALA A 363 8.91 -18.93 2.91
CA ALA A 363 9.95 -19.53 2.07
C ALA A 363 10.49 -20.85 2.68
N ILE A 364 10.70 -20.89 4.00
CA ILE A 364 11.11 -22.12 4.72
C ILE A 364 10.02 -23.21 4.59
N LEU A 365 8.75 -22.84 4.79
CA LEU A 365 7.60 -23.72 4.62
C LEU A 365 7.57 -24.33 3.20
N ARG A 366 7.71 -23.51 2.16
CA ARG A 366 7.73 -23.97 0.77
C ARG A 366 8.92 -24.88 0.48
N LYS A 367 10.11 -24.53 0.98
CA LYS A 367 11.33 -25.33 0.81
C LYS A 367 11.23 -26.70 1.47
N ALA A 368 10.48 -26.81 2.57
CA ALA A 368 10.22 -28.07 3.24
C ALA A 368 9.20 -28.98 2.52
N GLY A 369 8.63 -28.54 1.40
CA GLY A 369 7.76 -29.35 0.55
C GLY A 369 6.26 -29.06 0.68
N TYR A 370 5.87 -28.17 1.60
CA TYR A 370 4.47 -27.77 1.79
C TYR A 370 4.04 -26.78 0.70
N LYS A 371 3.54 -27.31 -0.42
CA LYS A 371 3.14 -26.54 -1.62
C LYS A 371 1.64 -26.25 -1.73
N GLY A 372 0.83 -26.71 -0.77
CA GLY A 372 -0.61 -26.46 -0.75
C GLY A 372 -0.96 -24.99 -0.53
N GLY A 373 -2.17 -24.58 -0.90
CA GLY A 373 -2.66 -23.23 -0.63
C GLY A 373 -2.76 -22.96 0.89
N VAL A 374 -2.49 -21.73 1.29
CA VAL A 374 -2.50 -21.29 2.70
C VAL A 374 -3.81 -20.57 3.02
N TYR A 375 -4.47 -21.01 4.09
CA TYR A 375 -5.75 -20.46 4.53
C TYR A 375 -5.62 -19.43 5.65
N ALA A 376 -4.55 -19.54 6.43
CA ALA A 376 -4.27 -18.65 7.54
C ALA A 376 -2.81 -18.76 7.95
N VAL A 377 -2.33 -17.73 8.62
CA VAL A 377 -1.09 -17.74 9.39
C VAL A 377 -1.38 -17.16 10.76
N THR A 378 -0.81 -17.75 11.81
CA THR A 378 -0.86 -17.19 13.16
C THR A 378 0.55 -17.10 13.72
N LEU A 379 0.98 -15.89 14.09
CA LEU A 379 2.16 -15.67 14.90
C LEU A 379 1.76 -15.73 16.39
N ARG A 380 2.22 -16.76 17.10
CA ARG A 380 1.97 -16.95 18.54
C ARG A 380 3.12 -17.70 19.21
N GLN A 381 3.20 -17.58 20.53
CA GLN A 381 4.07 -18.41 21.35
C GLN A 381 3.20 -19.28 22.28
N PRO A 382 2.89 -20.52 21.88
CA PRO A 382 2.04 -21.41 22.67
C PRO A 382 2.59 -21.63 24.08
N LEU A 383 1.70 -21.74 25.06
CA LEU A 383 2.06 -22.11 26.43
C LEU A 383 2.19 -23.64 26.55
N ILE A 384 3.19 -24.23 25.89
CA ILE A 384 3.45 -25.67 25.87
C ILE A 384 4.86 -25.96 26.43
N PRO A 385 5.05 -26.99 27.28
CA PRO A 385 6.38 -27.38 27.75
C PRO A 385 7.32 -27.74 26.60
N GLY A 386 8.50 -27.12 26.56
CA GLY A 386 9.54 -27.40 25.56
C GLY A 386 9.61 -26.43 24.38
N ASP A 387 8.59 -25.58 24.22
CA ASP A 387 8.54 -24.55 23.18
C ASP A 387 8.75 -23.15 23.79
N ASP A 388 9.96 -22.62 23.63
CA ASP A 388 10.42 -21.36 24.24
C ASP A 388 10.53 -20.18 23.25
N GLN A 389 9.99 -20.35 22.04
CA GLN A 389 10.03 -19.34 20.98
C GLN A 389 8.65 -19.07 20.36
N PRO A 390 8.43 -17.90 19.74
CA PRO A 390 7.29 -17.68 18.85
C PRO A 390 7.39 -18.49 17.56
N PHE A 391 6.23 -18.83 16.98
CA PHE A 391 6.11 -19.56 15.72
C PHE A 391 5.16 -18.84 14.76
N TYR A 392 5.47 -18.91 13.46
CA TYR A 392 4.47 -18.72 12.41
C TYR A 392 3.79 -20.05 12.12
N ILE A 393 2.52 -20.18 12.47
CA ILE A 393 1.72 -21.38 12.30
C ILE A 393 0.84 -21.21 11.06
N PHE A 394 1.19 -21.89 9.98
CA PHE A 394 0.46 -21.86 8.72
C PHE A 394 -0.60 -22.96 8.67
N ASN A 395 -1.81 -22.59 8.25
CA ASN A 395 -2.84 -23.56 7.88
C ASN A 395 -2.69 -23.88 6.38
N VAL A 396 -2.12 -25.05 6.08
CA VAL A 396 -1.84 -25.53 4.72
C VAL A 396 -2.73 -26.73 4.43
N GLY A 397 -3.79 -26.55 3.63
CA GLY A 397 -4.77 -27.62 3.41
C GLY A 397 -5.46 -28.06 4.71
N ASN A 398 -5.15 -29.28 5.17
CA ASN A 398 -5.69 -29.89 6.39
C ASN A 398 -4.63 -30.01 7.50
N GLU A 399 -3.54 -29.24 7.44
CA GLU A 399 -2.42 -29.35 8.38
C GLU A 399 -2.07 -27.99 8.97
N PHE A 400 -1.66 -27.98 10.24
CA PHE A 400 -1.02 -26.84 10.88
C PHE A 400 0.49 -27.05 10.93
N ILE A 401 1.22 -26.28 10.14
CA ILE A 401 2.68 -26.36 10.03
C ILE A 401 3.29 -25.08 10.58
N ALA A 402 4.12 -25.21 11.60
CA ALA A 402 4.77 -24.09 12.26
C ALA A 402 6.21 -23.91 11.79
N VAL A 403 6.66 -22.66 11.73
CA VAL A 403 8.05 -22.28 11.52
C VAL A 403 8.53 -21.51 12.73
N GLY A 404 9.57 -22.00 13.41
CA GLY A 404 10.14 -21.34 14.58
C GLY A 404 10.86 -20.05 14.20
N THR A 405 10.55 -18.96 14.92
CA THR A 405 11.12 -17.63 14.62
C THR A 405 12.60 -17.50 14.98
N GLN A 406 13.11 -18.35 15.87
CA GLN A 406 14.52 -18.36 16.28
C GLN A 406 15.30 -19.49 15.59
N ASP A 407 14.78 -20.73 15.63
CA ASP A 407 15.47 -21.89 15.08
C ASP A 407 15.33 -22.05 13.55
N LYS A 408 14.37 -21.35 12.94
CA LYS A 408 14.03 -21.40 11.52
C LYS A 408 13.68 -22.81 11.02
N LYS A 409 13.15 -23.68 11.89
CA LYS A 409 12.79 -25.07 11.59
C LYS A 409 11.28 -25.27 11.48
N ILE A 410 10.91 -26.34 10.77
CA ILE A 410 9.53 -26.81 10.68
C ILE A 410 9.16 -27.61 11.93
N HIS A 411 7.99 -27.31 12.48
CA HIS A 411 7.35 -28.05 13.57
C HIS A 411 5.93 -28.43 13.13
N ASN A 412 5.53 -29.68 13.35
CA ASN A 412 4.19 -30.14 12.98
C ASN A 412 3.26 -30.01 14.19
N PHE A 413 2.24 -29.17 14.07
CA PHE A 413 1.27 -28.89 15.14
C PHE A 413 -0.01 -29.74 15.00
N GLY A 414 -0.06 -30.64 14.02
CA GLY A 414 -1.14 -31.61 13.84
C GLY A 414 -2.11 -31.28 12.70
N VAL A 415 -3.25 -31.96 12.71
CA VAL A 415 -4.29 -31.86 11.67
C VAL A 415 -5.16 -30.62 11.92
N SER A 416 -5.42 -29.83 10.88
CA SER A 416 -6.39 -28.74 10.93
C SER A 416 -7.80 -29.29 10.67
N GLU A 417 -8.68 -29.22 11.68
CA GLU A 417 -10.11 -29.26 11.41
C GLU A 417 -10.48 -27.93 10.71
N HIS A 418 -11.36 -27.98 9.70
CA HIS A 418 -11.79 -26.83 8.87
C HIS A 418 -12.49 -25.67 9.64
N ASN A 419 -12.30 -25.57 10.94
CA ASN A 419 -12.77 -24.48 11.78
C ASN A 419 -11.73 -23.34 11.75
N VAL A 420 -11.65 -22.63 10.62
CA VAL A 420 -11.21 -21.23 10.65
C VAL A 420 -12.09 -20.56 11.70
N GLN A 421 -11.49 -20.05 12.79
CA GLN A 421 -12.23 -19.34 13.83
C GLN A 421 -13.11 -18.30 13.13
N LYS A 422 -14.43 -18.47 13.28
CA LYS A 422 -15.41 -17.48 12.82
C LYS A 422 -15.06 -16.16 13.50
N ALA A 423 -14.75 -15.14 12.69
CA ALA A 423 -14.77 -13.75 13.11
C ALA A 423 -16.17 -13.35 13.58
#